data_AF-A0A7R9ZS76-F1
#
_entry.id   AF-A0A7R9ZS76-F1
#
_cell.length_a   1.000
_cell.length_b   1.000
_cell.length_c   1.000
_cell.angle_alpha   90.00
_cell.angle_beta   90.00
_cell.angle_gamma   90.00
#
_symmetry.space_group_name_H-M   'P 1'
#
loop_
_entity.id
_entity.type
_entity.pdbx_description
1 polymer ?
#
loop_
_entity_poly.entity_id
_entity_poly.type
_entity_poly.pdbx_seq_one_letter_code
_entity_poly.pdbx_strand_id
1 'polypeptide(L)'
;QPNAIAKSMLRENWVKNVRPSTACHYLFASAPNLLSSPHHMKKMRVEDYVLSLVDLNAKVEDGEASAWVTTMACCDSYRQRQSAMQGTKDGDARIPSILMALGPELLRRRRN
;
A
#
# COMPACT_ATOMS: atom_id res chain seq x y z
N GLN A 1 12.65 10.22 8.19
CA GLN A 1 11.27 10.75 8.32
C GLN A 1 10.41 10.23 7.17
N PRO A 2 9.38 9.38 7.42
CA PRO A 2 8.54 8.78 6.37
C PRO A 2 7.88 9.81 5.44
N ASN A 3 7.41 10.92 6.01
CA ASN A 3 6.79 12.01 5.24
C ASN A 3 7.76 12.71 4.29
N ALA A 4 9.05 12.80 4.64
CA ALA A 4 10.06 13.40 3.76
C ALA A 4 10.36 12.49 2.57
N ILE A 5 10.43 11.18 2.80
CA ILE A 5 10.63 10.17 1.75
C ILE A 5 9.43 10.14 0.81
N ALA A 6 8.21 10.11 1.36
CA ALA A 6 6.99 10.18 0.58
C ALA A 6 6.95 11.46 -0.27
N LYS A 7 7.22 12.63 0.32
CA LYS A 7 7.31 13.91 -0.41
C LYS A 7 8.37 13.90 -1.51
N SER A 8 9.51 13.25 -1.29
CA SER A 8 10.57 13.12 -2.30
C SER A 8 10.13 12.23 -3.46
N MET A 9 9.56 11.05 -3.18
CA MET A 9 9.04 10.15 -4.21
C MET A 9 7.95 10.82 -5.05
N LEU A 10 7.10 11.62 -4.42
CA LEU A 10 6.03 12.36 -5.10
C LEU A 10 6.54 13.50 -5.98
N ARG A 11 7.80 13.91 -5.88
CA ARG A 11 8.39 14.92 -6.79
C ARG A 11 8.91 14.31 -8.09
N GLU A 12 9.03 13.00 -8.14
CA GLU A 12 9.55 12.29 -9.31
C GLU A 12 8.53 12.22 -10.45
N ASN A 13 8.97 12.51 -11.67
CA ASN A 13 8.11 12.52 -12.86
C ASN A 13 7.56 11.13 -13.22
N TRP A 14 8.26 10.05 -12.86
CA TRP A 14 7.82 8.68 -13.12
C TRP A 14 6.68 8.26 -12.19
N VAL A 15 6.48 8.94 -11.05
CA VAL A 15 5.50 8.52 -10.04
C VAL A 15 4.06 8.55 -10.56
N LYS A 16 3.77 9.43 -11.52
CA LYS A 16 2.46 9.52 -12.20
C LYS A 16 2.13 8.29 -13.06
N ASN A 17 3.16 7.55 -13.47
CA ASN A 17 3.03 6.33 -14.28
C ASN A 17 3.03 5.07 -13.42
N VAL A 18 3.22 5.19 -12.10
CA VAL A 18 3.25 4.03 -11.19
C VAL A 18 1.87 3.78 -10.63
N ARG A 19 1.39 2.54 -10.81
CA ARG A 19 0.13 2.10 -10.21
C ARG A 19 0.28 2.01 -8.69
N PRO A 20 -0.71 2.49 -7.91
CA PRO A 20 -0.70 2.34 -6.46
C PRO A 20 -0.52 0.88 -6.02
N SER A 21 -1.20 -0.06 -6.69
CA SER A 21 -1.02 -1.51 -6.47
C SER A 21 0.42 -1.99 -6.65
N THR A 22 1.14 -1.52 -7.67
CA THR A 22 2.56 -1.82 -7.90
C THR A 22 3.43 -1.24 -6.79
N ALA A 23 3.21 0.02 -6.39
CA ALA A 23 3.95 0.63 -5.29
C ALA A 23 3.70 -0.13 -3.97
N CYS A 24 2.45 -0.51 -3.70
CA CYS A 24 2.09 -1.31 -2.54
C CYS A 24 2.83 -2.65 -2.56
N HIS A 25 2.84 -3.38 -3.67
CA HIS A 25 3.53 -4.67 -3.79
C HIS A 25 5.01 -4.59 -3.37
N TYR A 26 5.77 -3.65 -3.94
CA TYR A 26 7.20 -3.50 -3.61
C TYR A 26 7.43 -3.04 -2.16
N LEU A 27 6.56 -2.17 -1.64
CA LEU A 27 6.63 -1.74 -0.25
C LEU A 27 6.33 -2.92 0.70
N PHE A 28 5.33 -3.75 0.41
CA PHE A 28 5.02 -4.96 1.18
C PHE A 28 6.16 -5.98 1.17
N ALA A 29 6.91 -6.10 0.08
CA ALA A 29 8.08 -6.98 0.03
C ALA A 29 9.19 -6.57 1.03
N SER A 30 9.22 -5.29 1.42
CA SER A 30 10.15 -4.75 2.43
C SER A 30 9.52 -4.60 3.82
N ALA A 31 8.22 -4.94 3.94
CA ALA A 31 7.46 -4.72 5.16
C ALA A 31 7.77 -5.77 6.24
N PRO A 32 7.45 -5.47 7.52
CA PRO A 32 7.56 -6.44 8.59
C PRO A 32 6.69 -7.68 8.37
N ASN A 33 7.16 -8.85 8.79
CA ASN A 33 6.46 -10.14 8.62
C ASN A 33 5.03 -10.16 9.20
N LEU A 34 4.72 -9.29 10.17
CA LEU A 34 3.39 -9.17 10.78
C LEU A 34 2.46 -8.19 10.07
N LEU A 35 2.94 -7.49 9.03
CA LEU A 35 2.09 -6.64 8.20
C LEU A 35 1.36 -7.52 7.18
N SER A 36 0.05 -7.63 7.34
CA SER A 36 -0.79 -8.38 6.40
C SER A 36 -0.91 -7.60 5.08
N SER A 37 -0.62 -8.23 3.95
CA SER A 37 -0.85 -7.63 2.64
C SER A 37 -2.34 -7.74 2.23
N PRO A 38 -2.85 -6.88 1.33
CA PRO A 38 -4.23 -6.95 0.86
C PRO A 38 -4.60 -8.30 0.22
N HIS A 39 -3.69 -8.94 -0.52
CA HIS A 39 -3.93 -10.25 -1.12
C HIS A 39 -3.97 -11.36 -0.05
N HIS A 40 -3.15 -11.28 1.00
CA HIS A 40 -3.27 -12.18 2.16
C HIS A 40 -4.61 -12.03 2.86
N MET A 41 -5.08 -10.79 3.06
CA MET A 41 -6.40 -10.53 3.65
C MET A 41 -7.54 -11.14 2.84
N LYS A 42 -7.44 -11.09 1.51
CA LYS A 42 -8.42 -11.69 0.60
C LYS A 42 -8.21 -13.19 0.35
N LYS A 43 -7.18 -13.81 0.94
CA LYS A 43 -6.80 -15.22 0.70
C LYS A 43 -6.61 -15.54 -0.79
N MET A 44 -5.99 -14.63 -1.52
CA MET A 44 -5.75 -14.74 -2.96
C MET A 44 -4.25 -14.72 -3.27
N ARG A 45 -3.88 -15.31 -4.42
CA ARG A 45 -2.55 -15.09 -4.98
C ARG A 45 -2.40 -13.64 -5.43
N VAL A 46 -1.16 -13.15 -5.48
CA VAL A 46 -0.90 -11.75 -5.80
C VAL A 46 -1.35 -11.40 -7.23
N GLU A 47 -1.18 -12.33 -8.17
CA GLU A 47 -1.56 -12.16 -9.57
C GLU A 47 -3.08 -12.02 -9.70
N ASP A 48 -3.81 -12.92 -9.03
CA ASP A 48 -5.28 -12.89 -9.01
C ASP A 48 -5.80 -11.61 -8.35
N TYR A 49 -5.12 -11.14 -7.30
CA TYR A 49 -5.47 -9.89 -6.63
C TYR A 49 -5.30 -8.70 -7.56
N VAL A 50 -4.18 -8.60 -8.28
CA VAL A 50 -3.93 -7.53 -9.25
C VAL A 50 -4.94 -7.55 -10.39
N LEU A 51 -5.32 -8.74 -10.88
CA LEU A 51 -6.37 -8.89 -11.90
C LEU A 51 -7.75 -8.42 -11.38
N SER A 52 -8.05 -8.65 -10.11
CA SER A 52 -9.31 -8.22 -9.49
C SER A 52 -9.44 -6.70 -9.31
N LEU A 53 -8.38 -5.93 -9.58
CA LEU A 53 -8.41 -4.46 -9.50
C LEU A 53 -9.07 -3.80 -10.71
N VAL A 54 -9.46 -4.60 -11.71
CA VAL A 54 -10.26 -4.16 -12.83
C VAL A 54 -11.72 -4.51 -12.53
N ASP A 55 -12.61 -3.53 -12.50
CA ASP A 55 -14.03 -3.80 -12.29
C ASP A 55 -14.70 -4.38 -13.56
N LEU A 56 -15.99 -4.75 -13.45
CA LEU A 56 -16.78 -5.30 -14.56
C LEU A 56 -17.00 -4.32 -15.71
N ASN A 57 -16.79 -3.03 -15.49
CA ASN A 57 -16.86 -1.96 -16.49
C ASN A 57 -15.47 -1.63 -17.07
N ALA A 58 -14.47 -2.47 -16.81
CA ALA A 58 -13.06 -2.25 -17.15
C ALA A 58 -12.43 -0.99 -16.49
N LYS A 59 -13.05 -0.44 -15.45
CA LYS A 59 -12.55 0.71 -14.70
C LYS A 59 -11.58 0.24 -13.63
N VAL A 60 -10.33 0.68 -13.80
CA VAL A 60 -9.21 0.32 -12.91
C VAL A 60 -9.14 1.25 -11.69
N GLU A 61 -9.60 2.50 -11.81
CA GLU A 61 -9.40 3.51 -10.78
C GLU A 61 -10.17 3.22 -9.48
N ASP A 62 -11.38 2.70 -9.61
CA ASP A 62 -12.22 2.36 -8.45
C ASP A 62 -11.66 1.12 -7.73
N GLY A 63 -11.15 0.15 -8.48
CA GLY A 63 -10.45 -1.00 -7.92
C GLY A 63 -9.16 -0.62 -7.18
N GLU A 64 -8.38 0.32 -7.71
CA GLU A 64 -7.19 0.87 -7.05
C GLU A 64 -7.54 1.66 -5.78
N ALA A 65 -8.64 2.42 -5.78
CA ALA A 65 -9.12 3.11 -4.58
C ALA A 65 -9.55 2.11 -3.49
N SER A 66 -10.25 1.04 -3.85
CA SER A 66 -10.63 -0.03 -2.91
C SER A 66 -9.42 -0.81 -2.37
N ALA A 67 -8.45 -1.11 -3.24
CA ALA A 67 -7.17 -1.72 -2.85
C ALA A 67 -6.40 -0.85 -1.85
N TRP A 68 -6.42 0.45 -2.05
CA TRP A 68 -5.79 1.41 -1.16
C TRP A 68 -6.44 1.42 0.22
N VAL A 69 -7.78 1.50 0.29
CA VAL A 69 -8.52 1.43 1.57
C VAL A 69 -8.17 0.16 2.34
N THR A 70 -8.09 -0.98 1.63
CA THR A 70 -7.70 -2.28 2.21
C THR A 70 -6.26 -2.24 2.75
N THR A 71 -5.34 -1.62 2.00
CA THR A 71 -3.93 -1.44 2.41
C THR A 71 -3.82 -0.61 3.68
N MET A 72 -4.62 0.45 3.80
CA MET A 72 -4.67 1.30 5.00
C MET A 72 -5.19 0.55 6.21
N ALA A 73 -6.26 -0.24 6.06
CA ALA A 73 -6.78 -1.09 7.12
C ALA A 73 -5.73 -2.11 7.62
N CYS A 74 -4.95 -2.66 6.70
CA CYS A 74 -3.83 -3.56 7.04
C CYS A 74 -2.73 -2.85 7.83
N CYS A 75 -2.34 -1.65 7.41
CA CYS A 75 -1.34 -0.82 8.11
C CYS A 75 -1.81 -0.41 9.50
N ASP A 76 -3.08 -0.03 9.65
CA ASP A 76 -3.66 0.34 10.93
C ASP A 76 -3.74 -0.85 11.88
N SER A 77 -4.22 -1.99 11.40
CA SER A 77 -4.24 -3.25 12.15
C SER A 77 -2.82 -3.65 12.62
N TYR A 78 -1.81 -3.46 11.78
CA TYR A 78 -0.42 -3.69 12.17
C TYR A 78 0.03 -2.73 13.26
N ARG A 79 -0.26 -1.42 13.14
CA ARG A 79 0.11 -0.43 14.17
C ARG A 79 -0.54 -0.76 15.52
N GLN A 80 -1.80 -1.18 15.52
CA GLN A 80 -2.49 -1.63 16.73
C GLN A 80 -1.80 -2.85 17.36
N ARG A 81 -1.43 -3.86 16.55
CA ARG A 81 -0.67 -5.03 17.02
C ARG A 81 0.73 -4.67 17.50
N GLN A 82 1.44 -3.79 16.80
CA GLN A 82 2.78 -3.33 17.17
C GLN A 82 2.76 -2.55 18.50
N SER A 83 1.69 -1.79 18.76
CA SER A 83 1.49 -1.12 20.06
C SER A 83 1.28 -2.11 21.20
N ALA A 84 0.75 -3.31 20.92
CA ALA A 84 0.51 -4.37 21.90
C ALA A 84 1.70 -5.34 22.06
N MET A 85 2.46 -5.59 20.99
CA MET A 85 3.62 -6.48 20.95
C MET A 85 4.91 -5.66 20.88
N GLN A 86 5.58 -5.48 22.01
CA GLN A 86 6.92 -4.90 22.06
C GLN A 86 7.93 -5.86 21.43
N GLY A 87 8.16 -5.75 20.12
CA GLY A 87 9.31 -6.34 19.47
C GLY A 87 8.98 -7.45 18.48
N THR A 88 9.05 -7.10 17.20
CA THR A 88 9.47 -8.02 16.14
C THR A 88 10.45 -7.27 15.26
N LYS A 89 11.67 -7.81 15.14
CA LYS A 89 12.83 -7.18 14.49
C LYS A 89 13.01 -7.56 13.02
N ASP A 90 11.99 -8.10 12.37
CA ASP A 90 12.06 -8.48 10.95
C ASP A 90 11.33 -7.46 10.07
N GLY A 91 12.03 -6.94 9.06
CA GLY A 91 11.54 -5.97 8.07
C GLY A 91 11.63 -4.50 8.51
N ASP A 92 11.37 -3.58 7.57
CA ASP A 92 11.46 -2.13 7.84
C ASP A 92 10.15 -1.59 8.42
N ALA A 93 10.16 -1.31 9.73
CA ALA A 93 9.01 -0.77 10.47
C ALA A 93 8.55 0.63 9.99
N ARG A 94 9.30 1.30 9.10
CA ARG A 94 8.92 2.58 8.49
C ARG A 94 7.92 2.38 7.35
N ILE A 95 7.86 1.20 6.75
CA ILE A 95 7.03 0.90 5.56
C ILE A 95 5.53 1.19 5.79
N PRO A 96 4.88 0.78 6.90
CA PRO A 96 3.49 1.14 7.17
C PRO A 96 3.27 2.66 7.18
N SER A 97 4.20 3.42 7.77
CA SER A 97 4.10 4.89 7.80
C SER A 97 4.32 5.51 6.41
N ILE A 98 5.21 4.94 5.60
CA ILE A 98 5.45 5.37 4.21
C ILE A 98 4.19 5.11 3.37
N LEU A 99 3.61 3.92 3.47
CA LEU A 99 2.35 3.57 2.79
C LEU A 99 1.28 4.60 3.16
N MET A 100 1.00 4.77 4.45
CA MET A 100 -0.03 5.69 4.94
C MET A 100 0.14 7.14 4.44
N ALA A 101 1.39 7.60 4.26
CA ALA A 101 1.68 8.95 3.77
C ALA A 101 1.61 9.07 2.24
N LEU A 102 1.99 8.04 1.49
CA LEU A 102 2.14 8.07 0.04
C LEU A 102 0.80 7.87 -0.68
N GLY A 103 -0.03 6.95 -0.21
CA GLY A 103 -1.17 6.48 -1.00
C GLY A 103 -2.30 7.48 -1.24
N PRO A 104 -2.68 8.38 -0.32
CA PRO A 104 -3.68 9.40 -0.62
C PRO A 104 -3.25 10.33 -1.75
N GLU A 105 -1.96 10.66 -1.82
CA GLU A 105 -1.44 11.54 -2.87
C GLU A 105 -1.31 10.83 -4.23
N LEU A 106 -0.93 9.55 -4.23
CA LEU A 106 -0.91 8.75 -5.47
C LEU A 106 -2.30 8.62 -6.09
N LEU A 107 -3.34 8.41 -5.28
CA LEU A 107 -4.72 8.37 -5.76
C LEU A 107 -5.22 9.74 -6.23
N ARG A 108 -4.87 10.81 -5.51
CA ARG A 108 -5.28 12.18 -5.85
C ARG A 108 -4.71 12.64 -7.20
N ARG A 109 -3.45 12.32 -7.48
CA ARG A 109 -2.78 12.72 -8.74
C ARG A 109 -3.28 11.99 -9.98
N ARG A 110 -3.92 10.84 -9.81
CA ARG A 110 -4.45 10.08 -10.94
C ARG A 110 -5.88 10.50 -11.31
N ARG A 111 -6.63 11.04 -10.35
CA ARG A 111 -7.97 11.61 -10.57
C ARG A 111 -7.96 12.97 -11.27
N ASN A 112 -6.80 13.63 -11.35
CA ASN A 112 -6.58 14.92 -12.01
C ASN A 112 -5.80 14.73 -13.31
#